data_AF-A0A1W9LGK7-F1
#
_entry.id   AF-A0A1W9LGK7-F1
#
_cell.length_a   1.000
_cell.length_b   1.000
_cell.length_c   1.000
_cell.angle_alpha   90.00
_cell.angle_beta   90.00
_cell.angle_gamma   90.00
#
_symmetry.space_group_name_H-M   'P 1'
#
loop_
_entity.id
_entity.type
_entity.pdbx_description
1 polymer ?
#
loop_
_entity_poly.entity_id
_entity_poly.type
_entity_poly.pdbx_seq_one_letter_code
_entity_poly.pdbx_strand_id
1 'polypeptide(L)' 'MKNVTITLPEAAAQWARVWAARNGTSVSRMVGDLLRLRMEQEGDYEAAMRGFLGEKPRRLKSAGGYPRRGDLYERAVLR' A
#
# COMPACT_ATOMS: atom_id res chain seq x y z
N MET A 1 11.04 -24.36 -8.50
CA MET A 1 10.38 -24.12 -7.19
C MET A 1 11.45 -24.16 -6.11
N LYS A 2 11.45 -23.21 -5.16
CA LYS A 2 12.33 -23.24 -3.98
C LYS A 2 11.49 -23.63 -2.76
N ASN A 3 12.02 -24.49 -1.90
CA ASN A 3 11.33 -24.90 -0.68
C ASN A 3 11.61 -23.87 0.43
N VAL A 4 10.58 -23.52 1.18
CA VAL A 4 10.67 -22.57 2.30
C VAL A 4 10.06 -23.24 3.52
N THR A 5 10.81 -23.24 4.63
CA THR A 5 10.31 -23.66 5.94
C THR A 5 9.91 -22.40 6.71
N ILE A 6 8.66 -22.35 7.19
CA ILE A 6 8.13 -21.24 7.98
C ILE A 6 7.65 -21.75 9.33
N THR A 7 7.91 -20.98 10.38
CA THR A 7 7.37 -21.26 11.72
C THR A 7 6.12 -20.43 11.91
N LEU A 8 5.03 -21.07 12.33
CA LEU A 8 3.73 -20.44 12.56
C LEU A 8 3.22 -20.81 13.95
N PRO A 9 2.46 -19.93 14.62
CA PRO A 9 1.68 -20.33 15.77
C PRO A 9 0.75 -21.50 15.40
N GLU A 10 0.59 -22.46 16.32
CA GLU A 10 -0.16 -23.69 16.04
C GLU A 10 -1.59 -23.41 15.57
N ALA A 11 -2.27 -22.46 16.22
CA ALA A 11 -3.60 -22.02 15.83
C ALA A 11 -3.65 -21.50 14.38
N ALA A 12 -2.64 -20.74 13.95
CA ALA A 12 -2.56 -20.21 12.59
C ALA A 12 -2.31 -21.34 11.58
N ALA A 13 -1.45 -22.31 11.91
CA ALA A 13 -1.19 -23.47 11.06
C ALA A 13 -2.42 -24.37 10.89
N GLN A 14 -3.22 -24.53 11.95
CA GLN A 14 -4.47 -25.29 11.90
C GLN A 14 -5.52 -24.55 11.06
N TRP A 15 -5.70 -23.25 11.31
CA TRP A 15 -6.61 -22.41 10.53
C TRP A 15 -6.26 -22.44 9.04
N ALA A 16 -4.98 -22.27 8.69
CA ALA A 16 -4.51 -22.27 7.31
C ALA A 16 -4.82 -23.59 6.60
N ARG A 17 -4.63 -24.72 7.27
CA ARG A 17 -4.98 -26.04 6.71
C ARG A 17 -6.47 -26.17 6.42
N VAL A 18 -7.32 -25.79 7.36
CA VAL A 18 -8.79 -25.86 7.19
C VAL A 18 -9.25 -24.91 6.09
N TRP A 19 -8.73 -23.69 6.07
CA TRP A 19 -9.07 -22.71 5.03
C TRP A 19 -8.65 -23.20 3.65
N ALA A 20 -7.43 -23.71 3.50
CA ALA A 20 -6.92 -24.21 2.22
C ALA A 20 -7.77 -25.37 1.70
N ALA A 21 -8.13 -26.32 2.56
CA ALA A 21 -9.01 -27.43 2.21
C ALA A 21 -10.40 -26.95 1.75
N ARG A 22 -11.00 -25.99 2.48
CA ARG A 22 -12.31 -25.39 2.10
C ARG A 22 -12.28 -24.71 0.73
N ASN A 23 -11.14 -24.15 0.34
CA ASN A 23 -10.97 -23.45 -0.92
C ASN A 23 -10.34 -24.31 -2.03
N GLY A 24 -10.21 -25.64 -1.82
CA GLY A 24 -9.64 -26.54 -2.83
C GLY A 24 -8.18 -26.23 -3.19
N THR A 25 -7.41 -25.67 -2.25
CA THR A 25 -6.02 -25.25 -2.45
C THR A 25 -5.10 -25.84 -1.39
N SER A 26 -3.79 -25.66 -1.55
CA SER A 26 -2.79 -26.03 -0.55
C SER A 26 -2.34 -24.82 0.26
N VAL A 27 -1.85 -25.06 1.48
CA VAL A 27 -1.23 -24.00 2.31
C VAL A 27 -0.03 -23.39 1.57
N SER A 28 0.77 -24.19 0.86
CA SER A 28 1.90 -23.70 0.07
C SER A 28 1.49 -22.77 -1.07
N ARG A 29 0.40 -23.10 -1.79
CA ARG A 29 -0.14 -22.24 -2.85
C ARG A 29 -0.70 -20.95 -2.26
N MET A 30 -1.50 -21.05 -1.19
CA MET A 30 -2.04 -19.89 -0.47
C MET A 30 -0.93 -18.92 -0.03
N VAL A 31 0.12 -19.42 0.62
CA VAL A 31 1.25 -18.60 1.07
C VAL A 31 2.00 -17.98 -0.12
N GLY A 32 2.22 -18.75 -1.19
CA GLY A 32 2.86 -18.25 -2.41
C GLY A 32 2.09 -17.11 -3.06
N ASP A 33 0.77 -17.20 -3.12
CA ASP A 33 -0.09 -16.15 -3.69
C ASP A 33 -0.11 -14.90 -2.80
N LEU A 34 -0.12 -15.08 -1.47
CA LEU A 34 -0.01 -13.98 -0.50
C LEU A 34 1.32 -13.21 -0.65
N LEU A 35 2.43 -13.93 -0.83
CA LEU A 35 3.74 -13.33 -1.06
C LEU A 35 3.78 -12.58 -2.41
N ARG A 36 3.19 -13.15 -3.47
CA ARG A 36 3.12 -12.48 -4.77
C ARG A 36 2.36 -11.15 -4.69
N LEU A 37 1.18 -11.16 -4.06
CA LEU A 37 0.39 -9.95 -3.85
C LEU A 37 1.19 -8.90 -3.07
N ARG A 38 1.94 -9.32 -2.05
CA ARG A 38 2.77 -8.39 -1.27
C ARG A 38 3.89 -7.77 -2.11
N MET A 39 4.57 -8.58 -2.93
CA MET A 39 5.64 -8.12 -3.83
C MET A 39 5.12 -7.12 -4.87
N GLU A 40 3.95 -7.39 -5.46
CA GLU A 40 3.30 -6.49 -6.41
C GLU A 40 2.99 -5.14 -5.76
N GLN A 41 2.38 -5.16 -4.56
CA GLN A 41 2.08 -3.93 -3.81
C GLN A 41 3.33 -3.12 -3.44
N GLU A 42 4.42 -3.80 -3.05
CA GLU A 42 5.71 -3.15 -2.75
C GLU A 42 6.33 -2.55 -4.00
N GLY A 43 6.34 -3.30 -5.11
CA GLY A 43 6.88 -2.84 -6.39
C GLY A 43 6.11 -1.66 -6.99
N ASP A 44 4.78 -1.72 -6.98
CA ASP A 44 3.91 -0.67 -7.48
C ASP A 44 4.07 0.62 -6.68
N TYR A 45 4.15 0.50 -5.34
CA TYR A 45 4.41 1.65 -4.48
C TYR A 45 5.77 2.28 -4.77
N GLU A 46 6.84 1.48 -4.86
CA GLU A 46 8.17 1.99 -5.17
C GLU A 46 8.26 2.62 -6.56
N ALA A 47 7.55 2.08 -7.55
CA ALA A 47 7.46 2.64 -8.88
C ALA A 47 6.70 3.98 -8.88
N ALA A 48 5.54 4.03 -8.22
CA ALA A 48 4.74 5.25 -8.08
C ALA A 48 5.50 6.34 -7.30
N MET A 49 6.19 5.98 -6.22
CA MET A 49 7.02 6.88 -5.43
C MET A 49 8.17 7.45 -6.26
N ARG A 50 8.88 6.61 -7.01
CA ARG A 50 9.95 7.07 -7.93
C ARG A 50 9.42 8.00 -9.00
N GLY A 51 8.26 7.70 -9.58
CA GLY A 51 7.58 8.59 -10.54
C GLY A 51 7.27 9.95 -9.92
N PHE A 52 6.57 9.96 -8.78
CA PHE A 52 6.16 11.18 -8.10
C PHE A 52 7.34 12.06 -7.67
N LEU A 53 8.40 11.46 -7.10
CA LEU A 53 9.59 12.20 -6.65
C LEU A 53 10.50 12.63 -7.81
N GLY A 54 10.45 11.94 -8.95
CA GLY A 54 11.19 12.30 -10.16
C GLY A 54 10.58 13.47 -10.95
N GLU A 55 9.28 13.73 -10.76
CA GLU A 55 8.59 14.85 -11.40
C GLU A 55 9.12 16.18 -10.88
N LYS A 56 9.49 17.08 -11.81
CA LYS A 56 9.94 18.42 -11.44
C LYS A 56 8.74 19.26 -11.00
N PRO A 57 8.87 20.12 -9.97
CA PRO A 57 7.80 21.01 -9.57
C PRO A 57 7.34 21.89 -10.74
N ARG A 58 6.07 21.77 -11.13
CA ARG A 58 5.45 22.65 -12.13
C ARG A 58 4.68 23.77 -11.45
N ARG A 59 4.67 24.95 -12.05
CA ARG A 59 3.75 26.01 -11.64
C ARG A 59 2.32 25.58 -11.95
N LEU A 60 1.45 25.56 -10.94
CA LEU A 60 0.03 25.24 -11.11
C LEU A 60 -0.78 26.45 -11.58
N LYS A 61 -0.31 27.68 -11.31
CA LYS A 61 -0.93 28.93 -11.80
C LYS A 61 -0.11 29.55 -12.93
N SER A 62 -0.81 30.06 -13.94
CA SER A 62 -0.25 30.89 -15.00
C SER A 62 -0.04 32.36 -14.56
N ALA A 63 -0.85 32.86 -13.61
CA ALA A 63 -0.74 34.21 -13.05
C ALA A 63 -1.32 34.29 -11.62
N GLY A 64 -0.88 35.31 -10.85
CA GLY A 64 -1.33 35.58 -9.49
C GLY A 64 -0.67 34.72 -8.39
N GLY A 65 -0.59 35.24 -7.17
CA GLY A 65 -0.03 34.54 -6.01
C GLY A 65 -0.93 33.41 -5.49
N TYR A 66 -0.37 32.48 -4.73
CA TYR A 66 -1.17 31.55 -3.92
C TYR A 66 -1.69 32.30 -2.69
N PRO A 67 -2.98 32.14 -2.34
CA PRO A 67 -3.53 32.76 -1.14
C PRO A 67 -2.81 32.23 0.10
N ARG A 68 -2.57 33.11 1.07
CA ARG A 68 -2.02 32.72 2.37
C ARG A 68 -3.11 32.00 3.18
N ARG A 69 -2.69 31.23 4.18
CA ARG A 69 -3.62 30.52 5.08
C ARG A 69 -4.63 31.48 5.73
N GLY A 70 -4.20 32.70 6.10
CA GLY A 70 -5.09 33.75 6.60
C GLY A 70 -6.18 34.10 5.58
N ASP A 71 -5.80 34.45 4.36
CA ASP A 71 -6.72 34.84 3.28
C ASP A 71 -7.87 33.85 3.01
N LEU A 72 -7.69 32.55 3.30
CA LEU A 72 -8.70 31.51 3.09
C LEU A 72 -9.54 31.17 4.32
N TYR A 73 -8.96 31.27 5.51
CA TYR A 73 -9.54 30.70 6.74
C TYR A 73 -9.80 31.75 7.83
N GLU A 74 -9.47 33.02 7.61
CA GLU A 74 -9.81 34.09 8.55
C GLU A 74 -11.34 34.21 8.64
N ARG A 75 -11.89 33.84 9.81
CA ARG A 75 -13.31 34.01 10.10
C ARG A 75 -13.48 35.42 10.68
N ALA A 76 -14.22 36.27 9.99
CA ALA A 76 -14.49 37.65 10.38
C ALA A 76 -15.20 37.85 11.74
N VAL A 77 -15.57 36.77 12.44
CA VAL A 77 -16.50 36.76 13.58
C VAL A 77 -15.79 36.71 14.94
N LEU A 78 -14.46 36.77 15.01
CA LEU A 78 -13.69 36.79 16.27
C LEU A 78 -12.79 38.03 16.34
N ARG A 79 -13.39 39.22 16.32
CA ARG A 79 -12.75 40.46 16.78
C ARG A 79 -13.41 40.94 18.06
#